data_AF-A0A4V3H066-F1
#
_entry.id   AF-A0A4V3H066-F1
#
_cell.length_a   1.000
_cell.length_b   1.000
_cell.length_c   1.000
_cell.angle_alpha   90.00
_cell.angle_beta   90.00
_cell.angle_gamma   90.00
#
_symmetry.space_group_name_H-M   'P 1'
#
loop_
_entity.id
_entity.type
_entity.pdbx_description
1 polymer ?
#
loop_
_entity_poly.entity_id
_entity_poly.type
_entity_poly.pdbx_seq_one_letter_code
_entity_poly.pdbx_strand_id
1 'polypeptide(L)'
;MRSRAGTGRRAGFTLVETLAALAVASSIIVGAAALTHHVAAHFDHGARGVNEAERFALAMERLSRDFGAASHVALKPSGAIAPAPASAPGKKPEEQPARVAFDGDGQSVVFVTASAIGAQAALEEIVTLSIERAGESARLIRRRRPWLGSRAGLDGGQPRDEVVLLEGRFDISFAYARVEKGVASWRDIWRGESELPRLFRLDLRDPETGERLSPGAEFLLRADAPAGCASAKAQCLPAAKKAPQSPAPRRAPT
;
A
#
# COMPACT_ATOMS: atom_id res chain seq x y z
N MET A 1 50.40 -57.92 75.69
CA MET A 1 50.29 -58.36 74.29
C MET A 1 48.82 -58.35 73.91
N ARG A 2 48.28 -57.67 72.90
CA ARG A 2 48.79 -56.90 71.76
C ARG A 2 47.73 -55.81 71.46
N SER A 3 48.16 -54.59 71.16
CA SER A 3 47.32 -53.64 70.42
C SER A 3 47.16 -54.13 68.98
N ARG A 4 45.99 -53.92 68.39
CA ARG A 4 45.81 -53.92 66.94
C ARG A 4 45.23 -52.57 66.54
N ALA A 5 46.12 -51.64 66.24
CA ALA A 5 45.83 -50.51 65.38
C ALA A 5 45.59 -51.04 63.96
N GLY A 6 44.37 -50.90 63.45
CA GLY A 6 44.04 -51.08 62.05
C GLY A 6 44.21 -49.76 61.32
N THR A 7 45.39 -49.56 60.73
CA THR A 7 45.79 -48.44 59.88
C THR A 7 44.80 -48.20 58.74
N GLY A 8 44.50 -46.91 58.51
CA GLY A 8 43.55 -46.45 57.50
C GLY A 8 43.87 -46.87 56.07
N ARG A 9 42.87 -47.41 55.38
CA ARG A 9 42.84 -47.46 53.91
C ARG A 9 42.34 -46.12 53.39
N ARG A 10 43.25 -45.24 52.99
CA ARG A 10 42.93 -44.14 52.06
C ARG A 10 42.91 -44.74 50.66
N ALA A 11 41.72 -45.09 50.17
CA ALA A 11 41.53 -45.56 48.80
C ALA A 11 41.49 -44.33 47.87
N GLY A 12 42.44 -44.25 46.93
CA GLY A 12 42.52 -43.23 45.92
C GLY A 12 41.42 -43.37 44.87
N PHE A 13 40.31 -42.66 45.06
CA PHE A 13 39.22 -42.52 44.08
C PHE A 13 39.20 -41.13 43.40
N THR A 14 40.16 -40.25 43.68
CA THR A 14 40.09 -38.83 43.34
C THR A 14 40.21 -38.54 41.83
N LEU A 15 40.95 -39.34 41.06
CA LEU A 15 41.15 -39.04 39.62
C LEU A 15 39.92 -39.37 38.78
N VAL A 16 39.34 -40.57 38.95
CA VAL A 16 38.16 -40.98 38.18
C VAL A 16 36.95 -40.14 38.55
N GLU A 17 36.79 -39.81 39.82
CA GLU A 17 35.72 -38.94 40.31
C GLU A 17 35.85 -37.50 39.80
N THR A 18 37.06 -36.93 39.79
CA THR A 18 37.27 -35.58 39.22
C THR A 18 37.08 -35.56 37.71
N LEU A 19 37.49 -36.61 36.99
CA LEU A 19 37.21 -36.73 35.55
C LEU A 19 35.71 -36.88 35.27
N ALA A 20 34.99 -37.68 36.07
CA ALA A 20 33.54 -37.80 35.95
C ALA A 20 32.83 -36.47 36.27
N ALA A 21 33.25 -35.77 37.32
CA ALA A 21 32.72 -34.45 37.68
C ALA A 21 32.97 -33.41 36.59
N LEU A 22 34.16 -33.40 35.98
CA LEU A 22 34.50 -32.51 34.85
C LEU A 22 33.70 -32.86 33.59
N ALA A 23 33.49 -34.14 33.29
CA ALA A 23 32.66 -34.58 32.19
C ALA A 23 31.20 -34.14 32.38
N VAL A 24 30.66 -34.29 33.60
CA VAL A 24 29.30 -33.85 33.93
C VAL A 24 29.21 -32.32 33.84
N ALA A 25 30.14 -31.59 34.47
CA ALA A 25 30.14 -30.12 34.44
C ALA A 25 30.26 -29.57 33.00
N SER A 26 31.17 -30.13 32.20
CA SER A 26 31.31 -29.72 30.79
C SER A 26 30.06 -30.05 29.97
N SER A 27 29.44 -31.23 30.15
CA SER A 27 28.19 -31.57 29.47
C SER A 27 27.04 -30.62 29.83
N ILE A 28 26.93 -30.22 31.10
CA ILE A 28 25.93 -29.25 31.56
C ILE A 28 26.18 -27.88 30.93
N ILE A 29 27.43 -27.41 30.93
CA ILE A 29 27.79 -26.11 30.33
C ILE A 29 27.51 -26.10 28.83
N VAL A 30 27.91 -27.15 28.11
CA VAL A 30 27.66 -27.27 26.66
C VAL A 30 26.16 -27.36 26.37
N GLY A 31 25.41 -28.13 27.15
CA GLY A 31 23.95 -28.24 27.02
C GLY A 31 23.24 -26.91 27.26
N ALA A 32 23.62 -26.19 28.30
CA ALA A 32 23.08 -24.86 28.61
C ALA A 32 23.42 -23.83 27.52
N ALA A 33 24.65 -23.85 27.00
CA ALA A 33 25.07 -22.98 25.91
C ALA A 33 24.28 -23.27 24.62
N ALA A 34 24.08 -24.55 24.27
CA ALA A 34 23.31 -24.96 23.10
C ALA A 34 21.83 -24.53 23.20
N LEU A 35 21.20 -24.75 24.36
CA LEU A 35 19.82 -24.30 24.61
C LEU A 35 19.70 -22.78 24.49
N THR A 36 20.63 -22.02 25.07
CA THR A 36 20.65 -20.56 25.00
C THR A 36 20.80 -20.09 23.55
N HIS A 37 21.69 -20.70 22.77
CA HIS A 37 21.88 -20.39 21.36
C HIS A 37 20.62 -20.66 20.53
N HIS A 38 19.95 -21.80 20.76
CA HIS A 38 18.71 -22.12 20.07
C HIS A 38 17.61 -21.13 20.40
N VAL A 39 17.44 -20.80 21.68
CA VAL A 39 16.44 -19.82 22.13
C VAL A 39 16.71 -18.46 21.52
N ALA A 40 17.97 -17.99 21.55
CA ALA A 40 18.36 -16.72 20.92
C ALA A 40 18.07 -16.69 19.42
N ALA A 41 18.44 -17.73 18.67
CA ALA A 41 18.18 -17.80 17.23
C ALA A 41 16.68 -17.75 16.91
N HIS A 42 15.84 -18.48 17.65
CA HIS A 42 14.39 -18.48 17.42
C HIS A 42 13.76 -17.14 17.81
N PHE A 43 14.22 -16.50 18.88
CA PHE A 43 13.77 -15.16 19.24
C PHE A 43 14.16 -14.13 18.19
N ASP A 44 15.38 -14.19 17.64
CA ASP A 44 15.81 -13.29 16.56
C ASP A 44 14.95 -13.47 15.29
N HIS A 45 14.65 -14.72 14.90
CA HIS A 45 13.77 -15.00 13.79
C HIS A 45 12.34 -14.50 14.04
N GLY A 46 11.80 -14.76 15.24
CA GLY A 46 10.47 -14.27 15.64
C GLY A 46 10.38 -12.75 15.67
N ALA A 47 11.36 -12.08 16.25
CA ALA A 47 11.41 -10.61 16.35
C ALA A 47 11.51 -9.95 14.97
N ARG A 48 12.29 -10.52 14.04
CA ARG A 48 12.35 -10.03 12.65
C ARG A 48 11.00 -10.13 11.95
N GLY A 49 10.31 -11.27 12.05
CA GLY A 49 8.98 -11.45 11.46
C GLY A 49 7.95 -10.48 12.03
N VAL A 50 7.97 -10.23 13.34
CA VAL A 50 7.07 -9.23 13.97
C VAL A 50 7.34 -7.83 13.46
N ASN A 51 8.61 -7.42 13.38
CA ASN A 51 8.98 -6.10 12.88
C ASN A 51 8.64 -5.91 11.39
N GLU A 52 8.75 -6.96 10.57
CA GLU A 52 8.28 -6.93 9.17
C GLU A 52 6.77 -6.78 9.06
N ALA A 53 6.00 -7.53 9.87
CA ALA A 53 4.55 -7.42 9.92
C ALA A 53 4.08 -6.04 10.40
N GLU A 54 4.76 -5.45 11.40
CA GLU A 54 4.47 -4.10 11.88
C GLU A 54 4.73 -3.04 10.81
N ARG A 55 5.87 -3.13 10.11
CA ARG A 55 6.17 -2.24 8.96
C ARG A 55 5.13 -2.37 7.86
N PHE A 56 4.72 -3.59 7.54
CA PHE A 56 3.66 -3.83 6.57
C PHE A 56 2.34 -3.17 7.00
N ALA A 57 1.94 -3.34 8.27
CA ALA A 57 0.72 -2.74 8.80
C ALA A 57 0.76 -1.19 8.73
N LEU A 58 1.87 -0.58 9.13
CA LEU A 58 2.07 0.87 9.05
C LEU A 58 2.05 1.38 7.60
N ALA A 59 2.64 0.62 6.67
CA ALA A 59 2.59 0.93 5.25
C ALA A 59 1.15 0.90 4.72
N MET A 60 0.38 -0.14 5.07
CA MET A 60 -1.02 -0.26 4.65
C MET A 60 -1.89 0.85 5.24
N GLU A 61 -1.71 1.19 6.52
CA GLU A 61 -2.41 2.31 7.14
C GLU A 61 -2.08 3.63 6.42
N ARG A 62 -0.81 3.84 6.09
CA ARG A 62 -0.39 5.04 5.37
C ARG A 62 -1.01 5.15 3.99
N LEU A 63 -0.97 4.06 3.21
CA LEU A 63 -1.61 3.98 1.90
C LEU A 63 -3.11 4.24 2.00
N SER A 64 -3.79 3.60 2.97
CA SER A 64 -5.22 3.81 3.21
C SER A 64 -5.55 5.28 3.49
N ARG A 65 -4.72 5.96 4.27
CA ARG A 65 -4.88 7.39 4.55
C ARG A 65 -4.64 8.25 3.31
N ASP A 66 -3.58 7.99 2.54
CA ASP A 66 -3.29 8.77 1.34
C ASP A 66 -4.40 8.61 0.29
N PHE A 67 -4.85 7.37 0.01
CA PHE A 67 -5.96 7.13 -0.92
C PHE A 67 -7.31 7.63 -0.37
N GLY A 68 -7.55 7.49 0.93
CA GLY A 68 -8.75 8.01 1.57
C GLY A 68 -8.86 9.53 1.50
N ALA A 69 -7.71 10.23 1.46
CA ALA A 69 -7.62 11.68 1.33
C ALA A 69 -7.38 12.16 -0.12
N ALA A 70 -7.42 11.26 -1.12
CA ALA A 70 -7.32 11.65 -2.52
C ALA A 70 -8.50 12.53 -2.93
N SER A 71 -8.21 13.61 -3.66
CA SER A 71 -9.17 14.65 -4.01
C SER A 71 -9.49 14.64 -5.51
N HIS A 72 -10.77 14.79 -5.85
CA HIS A 72 -11.20 15.03 -7.23
C HIS A 72 -10.84 16.45 -7.67
N VAL A 73 -9.70 16.60 -8.34
CA VAL A 73 -9.28 17.87 -8.94
C VAL A 73 -9.33 17.78 -10.46
N ALA A 74 -10.10 18.67 -11.09
CA ALA A 74 -10.13 18.77 -12.56
C ALA A 74 -8.88 19.54 -13.05
N LEU A 75 -8.16 18.95 -14.01
CA LEU A 75 -7.07 19.59 -14.73
C LEU A 75 -7.64 20.60 -15.73
N LYS A 76 -7.00 21.76 -15.83
CA LYS A 76 -7.29 22.73 -16.89
C LYS A 76 -6.30 22.47 -18.03
N PRO A 77 -6.74 22.35 -19.28
CA PRO A 77 -5.80 22.23 -20.40
C PRO A 77 -4.82 23.40 -20.38
N SER A 78 -3.53 23.08 -20.28
CA SER A 78 -2.46 24.07 -20.38
C SER A 78 -2.29 24.41 -21.86
N GLY A 79 -2.76 25.60 -22.26
CA GLY A 79 -2.62 26.11 -23.62
C GLY A 79 -3.89 26.03 -24.48
N ALA A 80 -4.79 27.00 -24.27
CA ALA A 80 -5.44 27.69 -25.38
C ALA A 80 -5.47 29.19 -25.04
N ILE A 81 -4.34 29.86 -25.26
CA ILE A 81 -4.34 31.30 -25.62
C ILE A 81 -4.60 31.43 -27.14
N ALA A 82 -4.77 30.32 -27.86
CA ALA A 82 -5.42 30.37 -29.16
C ALA A 82 -6.92 30.62 -28.94
N PRO A 83 -7.52 31.68 -29.50
CA PRO A 83 -8.96 31.72 -29.62
C PRO A 83 -9.37 30.43 -30.33
N ALA A 84 -10.32 29.69 -29.75
CA ALA A 84 -10.97 28.60 -30.45
C ALA A 84 -11.34 29.12 -31.86
N PRO A 85 -11.03 28.40 -32.95
CA PRO A 85 -11.51 28.80 -34.26
C PRO A 85 -13.02 29.01 -34.12
N ALA A 86 -13.47 30.21 -34.49
CA ALA A 86 -14.85 30.63 -34.34
C ALA A 86 -15.75 29.46 -34.76
N SER A 87 -16.39 28.84 -33.77
CA SER A 87 -17.30 27.73 -34.04
C SER A 87 -18.34 28.27 -35.00
N ALA A 88 -18.56 27.58 -36.11
CA ALA A 88 -19.59 27.94 -37.07
C ALA A 88 -20.90 28.24 -36.31
N PRO A 89 -21.61 29.34 -36.64
CA PRO A 89 -22.79 29.75 -35.87
C PRO A 89 -23.81 28.60 -35.89
N GLY A 90 -24.08 28.04 -34.72
CA GLY A 90 -25.10 26.99 -34.53
C GLY A 90 -24.62 25.66 -33.91
N LYS A 91 -23.32 25.40 -33.77
CA LYS A 91 -22.84 24.24 -32.99
C LYS A 91 -22.41 24.68 -31.58
N LYS A 92 -23.11 24.18 -30.55
CA LYS A 92 -22.64 24.27 -29.17
C LYS A 92 -21.23 23.67 -29.11
N PRO A 93 -20.25 24.30 -28.43
CA PRO A 93 -18.97 23.66 -28.18
C PRO A 93 -19.22 22.31 -27.51
N GLU A 94 -18.71 21.24 -28.11
CA GLU A 94 -18.71 19.91 -27.49
C GLU A 94 -17.73 20.00 -26.31
N GLU A 95 -18.29 20.21 -25.12
CA GLU A 95 -17.54 20.40 -23.87
C GLU A 95 -16.87 19.07 -23.52
N GLN A 96 -15.60 18.92 -23.92
CA GLN A 96 -14.81 17.75 -23.56
C GLN A 96 -14.70 17.65 -22.04
N PRO A 97 -14.97 16.47 -21.46
CA PRO A 97 -14.95 16.32 -20.01
C PRO A 97 -13.55 16.61 -19.47
N ALA A 98 -13.48 17.44 -18.44
CA ALA A 98 -12.22 17.77 -17.80
C ALA A 98 -11.58 16.51 -17.20
N ARG A 99 -10.30 16.31 -17.47
CA ARG A 99 -9.53 15.18 -16.93
C ARG A 99 -9.26 15.38 -15.44
N VAL A 100 -9.28 14.31 -14.66
CA VAL A 100 -8.90 14.37 -13.24
C VAL A 100 -7.39 14.41 -13.07
N ALA A 101 -6.93 15.06 -12.00
CA ALA A 101 -5.53 15.12 -11.59
C ALA A 101 -5.13 13.79 -10.91
N PHE A 102 -5.15 12.73 -11.72
CA PHE A 102 -4.74 11.38 -11.35
C PHE A 102 -4.05 10.73 -12.55
N ASP A 103 -2.88 10.15 -12.30
CA ASP A 103 -2.15 9.34 -13.26
C ASP A 103 -1.60 8.09 -12.56
N GLY A 104 -1.89 6.91 -13.08
CA GLY A 104 -1.39 5.66 -12.52
C GLY A 104 -1.13 4.61 -13.58
N ASP A 105 -0.11 3.81 -13.34
CA ASP A 105 0.20 2.57 -14.03
C ASP A 105 0.61 1.49 -13.02
N GLY A 106 1.07 0.33 -13.51
CA GLY A 106 1.49 -0.77 -12.65
C GLY A 106 2.76 -0.50 -11.81
N GLN A 107 3.47 0.61 -12.01
CA GLN A 107 4.73 0.95 -11.34
C GLN A 107 4.69 2.26 -10.55
N SER A 108 3.76 3.16 -10.87
CA SER A 108 3.62 4.43 -10.18
C SER A 108 2.18 4.92 -10.15
N VAL A 109 1.85 5.67 -9.10
CA VAL A 109 0.59 6.41 -9.01
C VAL A 109 0.84 7.81 -8.47
N VAL A 110 0.22 8.80 -9.10
CA VAL A 110 0.34 10.22 -8.80
C VAL A 110 -1.06 10.81 -8.69
N PHE A 111 -1.36 11.44 -7.56
CA PHE A 111 -2.67 12.02 -7.32
C PHE A 111 -2.59 13.20 -6.37
N VAL A 112 -3.61 14.05 -6.42
CA VAL A 112 -3.77 15.16 -5.47
C VAL A 112 -4.48 14.68 -4.21
N THR A 113 -3.99 15.10 -3.06
CA THR A 113 -4.57 14.81 -1.74
C THR A 113 -4.72 16.09 -0.93
N ALA A 114 -5.74 16.13 -0.07
CA ALA A 114 -5.84 17.16 0.95
C ALA A 114 -4.77 16.92 2.04
N SER A 115 -3.96 17.94 2.37
CA SER A 115 -2.93 17.79 3.40
C SER A 115 -3.54 17.53 4.78
N ALA A 116 -2.89 16.64 5.54
CA ALA A 116 -3.30 16.27 6.88
C ALA A 116 -3.04 17.41 7.88
N ILE A 117 -4.12 17.89 8.49
CA ILE A 117 -4.29 18.62 9.77
C ILE A 117 -3.02 19.26 10.40
N GLY A 118 -3.03 20.59 10.48
CA GLY A 118 -2.02 21.46 11.09
C GLY A 118 -2.18 22.91 10.61
N ALA A 119 -1.38 23.87 11.09
CA ALA A 119 -1.47 25.29 10.69
C ALA A 119 -1.24 25.55 9.17
N GLN A 120 -0.77 24.54 8.44
CA GLN A 120 -0.63 24.50 6.97
C GLN A 120 -1.65 23.60 6.26
N ALA A 121 -2.75 23.19 6.92
CA ALA A 121 -3.80 22.31 6.40
C ALA A 121 -4.58 22.84 5.17
N ALA A 122 -4.18 23.99 4.62
CA ALA A 122 -4.83 24.63 3.47
C ALA A 122 -4.16 24.33 2.12
N LEU A 123 -3.04 23.59 2.09
CA LEU A 123 -2.34 23.27 0.85
C LEU A 123 -2.65 21.84 0.42
N GLU A 124 -3.32 21.67 -0.70
CA GLU A 124 -3.34 20.39 -1.41
C GLU A 124 -1.90 19.98 -1.75
N GLU A 125 -1.62 18.69 -1.69
CA GLU A 125 -0.32 18.12 -2.05
C GLU A 125 -0.50 17.11 -3.18
N ILE A 126 0.54 16.95 -3.99
CA ILE A 126 0.66 15.81 -4.88
C ILE A 126 1.40 14.72 -4.13
N VAL A 127 0.82 13.54 -4.07
CA VAL A 127 1.49 12.31 -3.60
C VAL A 127 1.89 11.49 -4.81
N THR A 128 3.14 11.02 -4.79
CA THR A 128 3.66 10.05 -5.74
C THR A 128 4.04 8.80 -4.98
N LEU A 129 3.48 7.67 -5.37
CA LEU A 129 3.91 6.35 -4.95
C LEU A 129 4.60 5.70 -6.15
N SER A 130 5.84 5.25 -5.99
CA SER A 130 6.62 4.64 -7.07
C SER A 130 7.30 3.39 -6.60
N ILE A 131 7.42 2.43 -7.51
CA ILE A 131 8.09 1.16 -7.28
C ILE A 131 9.49 1.27 -7.86
N GLU A 132 10.50 1.03 -7.02
CA GLU A 132 11.91 1.09 -7.40
C GLU A 132 12.62 -0.21 -7.06
N ARG A 133 13.49 -0.67 -7.95
CA ARG A 133 14.33 -1.84 -7.67
C ARG A 133 15.56 -1.44 -6.87
N ALA A 134 15.86 -2.22 -5.84
CA ALA A 134 17.04 -2.13 -5.00
C ALA A 134 17.74 -3.49 -4.95
N GLY A 135 18.56 -3.77 -5.96
CA GLY A 135 19.15 -5.11 -6.15
C GLY A 135 18.06 -6.15 -6.41
N GLU A 136 18.02 -7.19 -5.58
CA GLU A 136 17.04 -8.30 -5.63
C GLU A 136 15.71 -7.96 -4.92
N SER A 137 15.57 -6.75 -4.37
CA SER A 137 14.38 -6.31 -3.65
C SER A 137 13.65 -5.20 -4.39
N ALA A 138 12.33 -5.12 -4.21
CA ALA A 138 11.53 -3.98 -4.65
C ALA A 138 11.24 -3.06 -3.45
N ARG A 139 11.18 -1.76 -3.71
CA ARG A 139 10.82 -0.72 -2.74
C ARG A 139 9.61 0.05 -3.21
N LEU A 140 8.60 0.16 -2.36
CA LEU A 140 7.50 1.09 -2.54
C LEU A 140 7.87 2.40 -1.85
N ILE A 141 8.02 3.46 -2.62
CA ILE A 141 8.49 4.76 -2.14
C ILE A 141 7.37 5.79 -2.27
N ARG A 142 7.11 6.50 -1.18
CA ARG A 142 6.20 7.64 -1.13
C ARG A 142 7.00 8.94 -1.20
N ARG A 143 6.57 9.86 -2.06
CA ARG A 143 7.07 11.24 -2.15
C ARG A 143 5.91 12.20 -2.16
N ARG A 144 6.15 13.44 -1.72
CA ARG A 144 5.15 14.51 -1.79
C ARG A 144 5.71 15.80 -2.35
N ARG A 145 4.84 16.63 -2.92
CA ARG A 145 5.16 17.98 -3.36
C ARG A 145 3.93 18.89 -3.27
N PRO A 146 4.10 20.22 -3.16
CA PRO A 146 2.95 21.14 -3.16
C PRO A 146 2.14 21.05 -4.45
N TRP A 147 0.82 21.11 -4.35
CA TRP A 147 -0.04 21.31 -5.52
C TRP A 147 -0.02 22.78 -5.94
N LEU A 148 0.45 23.05 -7.16
CA LEU A 148 0.55 24.41 -7.70
C LEU A 148 -0.70 24.84 -8.49
N GLY A 149 -1.76 24.04 -8.44
CA GLY A 149 -3.04 24.29 -9.11
C GLY A 149 -3.20 23.63 -10.48
N SER A 150 -4.44 23.57 -10.96
CA SER A 150 -4.86 22.80 -12.15
C SER A 150 -4.18 23.17 -13.47
N ARG A 151 -3.55 24.35 -13.57
CA ARG A 151 -2.79 24.77 -14.77
C ARG A 151 -1.37 24.22 -14.79
N ALA A 152 -0.74 24.11 -13.62
CA ALA A 152 0.59 23.50 -13.49
C ALA A 152 0.50 21.98 -13.71
N GLY A 153 -0.64 21.38 -13.35
CA GLY A 153 -0.87 19.95 -13.53
C GLY A 153 -0.07 19.09 -12.55
N LEU A 154 -0.10 17.79 -12.77
CA LEU A 154 0.54 16.83 -11.86
C LEU A 154 2.06 16.97 -11.85
N ASP A 155 2.70 17.41 -12.93
CA ASP A 155 4.17 17.51 -13.02
C ASP A 155 4.77 18.74 -12.31
N GLY A 156 3.92 19.60 -11.74
CA GLY A 156 4.35 20.80 -11.04
C GLY A 156 5.08 20.51 -9.72
N GLY A 157 6.18 21.23 -9.50
CA GLY A 157 6.95 21.19 -8.24
C GLY A 157 7.96 20.04 -8.16
N GLN A 158 8.89 20.14 -7.20
CA GLN A 158 9.90 19.10 -6.98
C GLN A 158 9.42 18.10 -5.91
N PRO A 159 9.51 16.77 -6.16
CA PRO A 159 9.29 15.76 -5.13
C PRO A 159 10.19 15.97 -3.90
N ARG A 160 9.63 15.80 -2.71
CA ARG A 160 10.31 15.89 -1.40
C ARG A 160 9.78 14.80 -0.46
N ASP A 161 10.41 14.70 0.70
CA ASP A 161 10.03 13.82 1.81
C ASP A 161 9.83 12.37 1.37
N GLU A 162 10.93 11.79 0.89
CA GLU A 162 10.99 10.39 0.48
C GLU A 162 10.85 9.46 1.68
N VAL A 163 9.88 8.56 1.62
CA VAL A 163 9.62 7.55 2.65
C VAL A 163 9.45 6.19 1.99
N VAL A 164 10.31 5.24 2.35
CA VAL A 164 10.13 3.83 1.96
C VAL A 164 9.00 3.24 2.80
N LEU A 165 7.93 2.84 2.14
CA LEU A 165 6.76 2.21 2.78
C LEU A 165 6.95 0.71 2.92
N LEU A 166 7.38 0.05 1.85
CA LEU A 166 7.62 -1.39 1.81
C LEU A 166 8.97 -1.66 1.14
N GLU A 167 9.67 -2.67 1.63
CA GLU A 167 10.89 -3.19 1.04
C GLU A 167 10.97 -4.69 1.27
N GLY A 168 11.32 -5.44 0.23
CA GLY A 168 11.58 -6.88 0.35
C GLY A 168 11.72 -7.59 -0.99
N ARG A 169 11.95 -8.90 -0.94
CA ARG A 169 12.06 -9.78 -2.11
C ARG A 169 10.68 -10.20 -2.60
N PHE A 170 9.97 -9.25 -3.20
CA PHE A 170 8.67 -9.48 -3.83
C PHE A 170 8.47 -8.51 -4.99
N ASP A 171 7.70 -8.95 -5.98
CA ASP A 171 7.23 -8.08 -7.05
C ASP A 171 6.05 -7.26 -6.54
N ILE A 172 6.08 -5.95 -6.82
CA ILE A 172 5.03 -5.00 -6.46
C ILE A 172 4.38 -4.50 -7.75
N SER A 173 3.05 -4.42 -7.77
CA SER A 173 2.33 -3.76 -8.85
C SER A 173 1.04 -3.09 -8.39
N PHE A 174 0.60 -2.07 -9.13
CA PHE A 174 -0.68 -1.42 -8.90
C PHE A 174 -1.74 -1.83 -9.93
N ALA A 175 -2.99 -1.90 -9.48
CA ALA A 175 -4.16 -2.05 -10.33
C ALA A 175 -5.29 -1.13 -9.85
N TYR A 176 -6.17 -0.76 -10.78
CA TYR A 176 -7.22 0.23 -10.57
C TYR A 176 -8.55 -0.33 -11.04
N ALA A 177 -9.64 0.00 -10.36
CA ALA A 177 -10.96 -0.42 -10.80
C ALA A 177 -11.98 0.71 -10.85
N ARG A 178 -12.81 0.66 -11.88
CA ARG A 178 -14.14 1.28 -11.82
C ARG A 178 -15.10 0.29 -11.17
N VAL A 179 -16.05 0.81 -10.37
CA VAL A 179 -17.15 0.01 -9.83
C VAL A 179 -18.45 0.46 -10.48
N GLU A 180 -19.07 -0.43 -11.24
CA GLU A 180 -20.39 -0.21 -11.84
C GLU A 180 -21.36 -1.27 -11.33
N LYS A 181 -22.47 -0.84 -10.72
CA LYS A 181 -23.50 -1.74 -10.14
C LYS A 181 -22.93 -2.82 -9.19
N GLY A 182 -21.89 -2.48 -8.43
CA GLY A 182 -21.23 -3.39 -7.49
C GLY A 182 -20.22 -4.35 -8.13
N VAL A 183 -19.97 -4.26 -9.43
CA VAL A 183 -18.96 -5.07 -10.13
C VAL A 183 -17.72 -4.22 -10.40
N ALA A 184 -16.56 -4.71 -9.98
CA ALA A 184 -15.27 -4.06 -10.21
C ALA A 184 -14.67 -4.48 -11.57
N SER A 185 -14.36 -3.51 -12.42
CA SER A 185 -13.62 -3.72 -13.67
C SER A 185 -12.18 -3.23 -13.51
N TRP A 186 -11.25 -4.18 -13.35
CA TRP A 186 -9.83 -3.93 -13.08
C TRP A 186 -9.02 -3.63 -14.35
N ARG A 187 -8.02 -2.78 -14.20
CA ARG A 187 -7.09 -2.32 -15.25
C ARG A 187 -5.75 -1.90 -14.62
N ASP A 188 -4.67 -2.07 -15.36
CA ASP A 188 -3.31 -1.80 -14.84
C ASP A 188 -2.83 -0.36 -15.09
N ILE A 189 -3.62 0.44 -15.82
CA ILE A 189 -3.29 1.82 -16.19
C ILE A 189 -4.51 2.69 -16.01
N TRP A 190 -4.43 3.78 -15.25
CA TRP A 190 -5.47 4.81 -15.07
C TRP A 190 -4.93 6.20 -15.43
N ARG A 191 -5.09 6.62 -16.69
CA ARG A 191 -4.55 7.90 -17.18
C ARG A 191 -5.55 8.66 -18.04
N GLY A 192 -5.58 9.98 -17.84
CA GLY A 192 -6.36 10.89 -18.68
C GLY A 192 -7.88 10.72 -18.56
N GLU A 193 -8.35 10.05 -17.51
CA GLU A 193 -9.77 9.81 -17.27
C GLU A 193 -10.46 11.08 -16.74
N SER A 194 -11.78 11.13 -16.91
CA SER A 194 -12.63 12.18 -16.32
C SER A 194 -13.12 11.85 -14.91
N GLU A 195 -12.80 10.65 -14.42
CA GLU A 195 -13.19 10.15 -13.11
C GLU A 195 -11.97 9.50 -12.42
N LEU A 196 -11.98 9.52 -11.09
CA LEU A 196 -11.01 8.79 -10.29
C LEU A 196 -11.34 7.29 -10.23
N PRO A 197 -10.34 6.41 -10.02
CA PRO A 197 -10.63 5.01 -9.76
C PRO A 197 -11.40 4.87 -8.45
N ARG A 198 -12.40 3.98 -8.44
CA ARG A 198 -13.18 3.70 -7.22
C ARG A 198 -12.41 2.79 -6.28
N LEU A 199 -11.70 1.82 -6.84
CA LEU A 199 -10.84 0.91 -6.09
C LEU A 199 -9.41 0.99 -6.61
N PHE A 200 -8.49 0.79 -5.69
CA PHE A 200 -7.07 0.65 -5.95
C PHE A 200 -6.58 -0.64 -5.29
N ARG A 201 -5.71 -1.39 -5.96
CA ARG A 201 -5.10 -2.60 -5.41
C ARG A 201 -3.59 -2.53 -5.50
N LEU A 202 -2.95 -2.86 -4.38
CA LEU A 202 -1.53 -3.21 -4.33
C LEU A 202 -1.41 -4.73 -4.37
N ASP A 203 -0.78 -5.24 -5.42
CA ASP A 203 -0.47 -6.65 -5.58
C ASP A 203 0.99 -6.90 -5.15
N LEU A 204 1.19 -7.91 -4.30
CA LEU A 204 2.50 -8.42 -3.88
C LEU A 204 2.64 -9.86 -4.34
N ARG A 205 3.69 -10.16 -5.09
CA ARG A 205 3.93 -11.49 -5.66
C ARG A 205 5.31 -12.03 -5.31
N ASP A 206 5.37 -13.33 -5.14
CA ASP A 206 6.64 -14.04 -5.05
C ASP A 206 7.33 -13.98 -6.42
N PRO A 207 8.59 -13.52 -6.50
CA PRO A 207 9.28 -13.36 -7.77
C PRO A 207 9.72 -14.70 -8.37
N GLU A 208 9.80 -15.76 -7.57
CA GLU A 208 10.21 -17.11 -7.99
C GLU A 208 9.00 -17.93 -8.46
N THR A 209 7.87 -17.86 -7.75
CA THR A 209 6.67 -18.66 -8.06
C THR A 209 5.57 -17.90 -8.79
N GLY A 210 5.58 -16.56 -8.74
CA GLY A 210 4.51 -15.70 -9.25
C GLY A 210 3.23 -15.71 -8.40
N GLU A 211 3.21 -16.46 -7.30
CA GLU A 211 2.08 -16.55 -6.39
C GLU A 211 1.83 -15.22 -5.69
N ARG A 212 0.56 -14.89 -5.45
CA ARG A 212 0.21 -13.71 -4.68
C ARG A 212 0.50 -13.96 -3.20
N LEU A 213 1.42 -13.20 -2.63
CA LEU A 213 1.82 -13.26 -1.22
C LEU A 213 0.73 -12.74 -0.27
N SER A 214 -0.25 -12.03 -0.82
CA SER A 214 -1.40 -11.49 -0.11
C SER A 214 -2.59 -11.46 -1.08
N PRO A 215 -3.85 -11.56 -0.61
CA PRO A 215 -5.04 -11.40 -1.46
C PRO A 215 -5.13 -10.05 -2.20
N GLY A 216 -4.19 -9.13 -1.96
CA GLY A 216 -4.12 -7.81 -2.55
C GLY A 216 -4.76 -6.81 -1.61
N ALA A 217 -4.03 -5.75 -1.25
CA ALA A 217 -4.60 -4.71 -0.40
C ALA A 217 -5.47 -3.82 -1.27
N GLU A 218 -6.79 -3.94 -1.12
CA GLU A 218 -7.78 -3.13 -1.83
C GLU A 218 -8.19 -1.92 -1.00
N PHE A 219 -8.13 -0.74 -1.61
CA PHE A 219 -8.40 0.54 -0.98
C PHE A 219 -9.53 1.25 -1.71
N LEU A 220 -10.45 1.85 -0.95
CA LEU A 220 -11.57 2.62 -1.46
C LEU A 220 -11.24 4.10 -1.47
N LEU A 221 -11.40 4.75 -2.62
CA LEU A 221 -11.33 6.20 -2.72
C LEU A 221 -12.60 6.82 -2.14
N ARG A 222 -12.47 7.70 -1.14
CA ARG A 222 -13.63 8.24 -0.40
C ARG A 222 -14.12 9.59 -0.93
N ALA A 223 -13.24 10.40 -1.51
CA ALA A 223 -13.57 11.72 -2.05
C ALA A 223 -13.40 11.75 -3.57
N ASP A 224 -14.10 10.83 -4.25
CA ASP A 224 -14.02 10.65 -5.70
C ASP A 224 -15.00 11.51 -6.51
N ALA A 225 -15.83 12.31 -5.84
CA ALA A 225 -16.80 13.20 -6.47
C ALA A 225 -16.29 14.66 -6.55
N PRO A 226 -16.62 15.40 -7.61
CA PRO A 226 -16.34 16.84 -7.69
C PRO A 226 -16.90 17.62 -6.49
N ALA A 227 -16.22 18.69 -6.06
CA ALA A 227 -16.67 19.51 -4.92
C ALA A 227 -18.11 20.04 -5.04
N GLY A 228 -18.60 20.29 -6.26
CA GLY A 228 -19.99 20.69 -6.52
C GLY A 228 -21.04 19.67 -6.06
N CYS A 229 -20.63 18.42 -5.86
CA CYS A 229 -21.46 17.32 -5.38
C CYS A 229 -21.77 17.36 -3.89
N ALA A 230 -21.06 18.18 -3.11
CA ALA A 230 -21.34 18.37 -1.69
C ALA A 230 -22.58 19.26 -1.42
N SER A 231 -23.25 19.76 -2.46
CA SER A 231 -24.45 20.59 -2.31
C SER A 231 -25.73 19.74 -2.31
N ALA A 232 -26.71 20.13 -1.48
CA ALA A 232 -28.00 19.44 -1.35
C ALA A 232 -28.83 19.37 -2.64
N LYS A 233 -28.44 20.10 -3.69
CA LYS A 233 -29.11 20.13 -5.01
C LYS A 233 -28.33 19.40 -6.11
N ALA A 234 -27.15 18.84 -5.82
CA ALA A 234 -26.33 18.19 -6.82
C ALA A 234 -26.79 16.75 -7.09
N GLN A 235 -27.02 16.44 -8.36
CA GLN A 235 -27.23 15.07 -8.84
C GLN A 235 -25.89 14.49 -9.30
N CYS A 236 -25.07 14.07 -8.33
CA CYS A 236 -23.77 13.47 -8.58
C CYS A 236 -23.72 11.96 -8.42
N LEU A 237 -24.85 11.34 -8.11
CA LEU A 237 -24.99 9.90 -8.21
C LEU A 237 -25.10 9.54 -9.70
N PRO A 238 -24.39 8.50 -10.18
CA PRO A 238 -24.59 8.00 -11.54
C PRO A 238 -26.08 7.70 -11.70
N ALA A 239 -26.74 8.41 -12.62
CA ALA A 239 -28.17 8.30 -12.82
C ALA A 239 -28.51 6.82 -13.01
N ALA A 240 -29.33 6.27 -12.10
CA ALA A 240 -29.99 5.00 -12.35
C ALA A 240 -30.75 5.19 -13.67
N LYS A 241 -30.25 4.58 -14.76
CA LYS A 241 -30.93 4.62 -16.05
C LYS A 241 -32.37 4.22 -15.80
N LYS A 242 -33.28 5.14 -16.13
CA LYS A 242 -34.73 4.99 -15.99
C LYS A 242 -35.10 3.58 -16.46
N ALA A 243 -35.73 2.80 -15.58
CA ALA A 243 -36.16 1.45 -15.92
C ALA A 243 -36.92 1.50 -17.26
N PRO A 244 -36.66 0.56 -18.19
CA PRO A 244 -37.40 0.52 -19.45
C PRO A 244 -38.89 0.49 -19.11
N GLN A 245 -39.63 1.49 -19.62
CA GLN A 245 -41.09 1.53 -19.48
C GLN A 245 -41.63 0.21 -20.01
N SER A 246 -42.35 -0.52 -19.15
CA SER A 246 -43.09 -1.71 -19.58
C SER A 246 -43.98 -1.32 -20.76
N PRO A 247 -43.95 -2.08 -21.87
CA PRO A 247 -44.82 -1.79 -23.00
C PRO A 247 -46.28 -1.90 -22.57
N ALA A 248 -47.08 -0.92 -23.00
CA ALA A 248 -48.51 -0.86 -22.72
C ALA A 248 -49.21 -2.17 -23.15
N PRO A 249 -50.22 -2.64 -22.40
CA PRO A 249 -50.92 -3.88 -22.74
C PRO A 249 -51.58 -3.75 -24.12
N ARG A 250 -51.28 -4.69 -25.03
CA ARG A 250 -52.03 -4.87 -26.27
C ARG A 250 -53.48 -5.18 -25.92
N ARG A 251 -54.42 -4.37 -26.43
CA ARG A 251 -55.84 -4.72 -26.43
C ARG A 251 -56.01 -6.01 -27.25
N ALA A 252 -56.73 -6.98 -26.68
CA ALA A 252 -57.14 -8.18 -27.39
C ALA A 252 -58.16 -7.82 -28.49
N PRO A 253 -58.09 -8.44 -29.67
CA PRO A 253 -59.14 -8.29 -30.67
C PRO A 253 -60.40 -9.05 -30.24
N THR A 254 -61.54 -8.36 -30.36
CA THR A 254 -62.91 -8.91 -30.39
C THR A 254 -63.16 -9.69 -31.66
#